data_AF-A0A3M8H963-F1
#
_entry.id   AF-A0A3M8H963-F1
#
_cell.length_a   1.000
_cell.length_b   1.000
_cell.length_c   1.000
_cell.angle_alpha   90.00
_cell.angle_beta   90.00
_cell.angle_gamma   90.00
#
_symmetry.space_group_name_H-M   'P 1'
#
loop_
_entity.id
_entity.type
_entity.pdbx_description
1 polymer ?
#
loop_
_entity_poly.entity_id
_entity_poly.type
_entity_poly.pdbx_seq_one_letter_code
_entity_poly.pdbx_strand_id
1 'polypeptide(L)'
;MDSFFKRTILKVKRVMYRNRRCLNNGPLYMIVGVREGFMVEDAVRFYKELPTSIHQQLFITMDENHASVVPTTMSRAFRFCFEVNNG
;
A
#
# COMPACT_ATOMS: atom_id res chain seq x y z
N MET A 1 -16.80 13.50 4.16
CA MET A 1 -15.94 12.31 4.36
C MET A 1 -16.62 11.15 3.66
N ASP A 2 -16.09 10.73 2.50
CA ASP A 2 -16.79 9.78 1.64
C ASP A 2 -16.91 8.40 2.32
N SER A 3 -18.11 7.82 2.31
CA SER A 3 -18.41 6.58 3.05
C SER A 3 -17.63 5.38 2.51
N PHE A 4 -17.19 5.49 1.25
CA PHE A 4 -16.39 4.50 0.54
C PHE A 4 -14.98 4.37 1.14
N PHE A 5 -14.31 5.49 1.45
CA PHE A 5 -12.98 5.52 2.04
C PHE A 5 -12.92 4.82 3.41
N LYS A 6 -13.86 5.15 4.30
CA LYS A 6 -13.97 4.48 5.60
C LYS A 6 -14.12 2.98 5.40
N ARG A 7 -14.95 2.52 4.46
CA ARG A 7 -15.13 1.09 4.18
C ARG A 7 -13.88 0.40 3.64
N THR A 8 -13.11 1.03 2.76
CA THR A 8 -11.90 0.43 2.18
C THR A 8 -10.77 0.36 3.19
N ILE A 9 -10.47 1.45 3.90
CA ILE A 9 -9.48 1.42 4.99
C ILE A 9 -9.93 0.52 6.13
N LEU A 10 -11.21 0.52 6.52
CA LEU A 10 -11.71 -0.45 7.49
C LEU A 10 -11.62 -1.89 6.98
N LYS A 11 -11.77 -2.16 5.68
CA LYS A 11 -11.58 -3.50 5.12
C LYS A 11 -10.10 -3.89 5.16
N VAL A 12 -9.19 -3.03 4.72
CA VAL A 12 -7.74 -3.27 4.76
C VAL A 12 -7.27 -3.44 6.21
N LYS A 13 -7.60 -2.48 7.09
CA LYS A 13 -7.37 -2.60 8.54
C LYS A 13 -8.01 -3.87 9.09
N ARG A 14 -9.25 -4.21 8.74
CA ARG A 14 -9.91 -5.44 9.22
C ARG A 14 -9.24 -6.71 8.71
N VAL A 15 -8.76 -6.76 7.47
CA VAL A 15 -8.01 -7.89 6.91
C VAL A 15 -6.64 -8.00 7.59
N MET A 16 -5.96 -6.87 7.82
CA MET A 16 -4.68 -6.82 8.53
C MET A 16 -4.81 -7.18 10.02
N TYR A 17 -5.84 -6.69 10.71
CA TYR A 17 -6.02 -6.84 12.16
C TYR A 17 -6.87 -8.06 12.59
N ARG A 18 -7.63 -8.72 11.68
CA ARG A 18 -8.40 -9.93 12.04
C ARG A 18 -7.52 -11.16 12.24
N ASN A 19 -6.33 -11.20 11.65
CA ASN A 19 -5.39 -12.29 11.86
C ASN A 19 -4.40 -11.92 12.98
N ARG A 20 -4.84 -11.99 14.25
CA ARG A 20 -3.97 -11.95 15.45
C ARG A 20 -2.94 -13.10 15.53
N ARG A 21 -2.70 -13.81 14.43
CA ARG A 21 -1.54 -14.66 14.24
C ARG A 21 -0.62 -13.93 13.27
N CYS A 22 0.41 -13.31 13.84
CA CYS A 22 1.61 -12.79 13.17
C CYS A 22 1.40 -11.89 11.93
N LEU A 23 1.18 -10.59 12.15
CA LEU A 23 2.00 -9.60 11.43
C LEU A 23 3.41 -9.64 12.06
N ASN A 24 4.16 -10.73 11.83
CA ASN A 24 5.58 -10.73 12.13
C ASN A 24 6.24 -9.88 11.04
N ASN A 25 6.47 -8.58 11.30
CA ASN A 25 7.37 -7.66 10.57
C ASN A 25 7.43 -7.76 9.02
N GLY A 26 6.37 -8.25 8.37
CA GLY A 26 6.39 -8.48 6.93
C GLY A 26 6.51 -7.15 6.20
N PRO A 27 7.35 -7.09 5.16
CA PRO A 27 7.50 -5.87 4.39
C PRO A 27 6.20 -5.49 3.68
N LEU A 28 5.83 -4.22 3.69
CA LEU A 28 4.63 -3.71 3.03
C LEU A 28 4.99 -2.87 1.80
N TYR A 29 4.49 -3.28 0.64
CA TYR A 29 4.59 -2.53 -0.60
C TYR A 29 3.23 -1.95 -0.98
N MET A 30 3.15 -0.62 -1.14
CA MET A 30 1.95 0.10 -1.55
C MET A 30 2.19 0.84 -2.86
N ILE A 31 1.19 0.80 -3.76
CA ILE A 31 1.21 1.48 -5.05
C ILE A 31 -0.11 2.23 -5.28
N VAL A 32 -0.03 3.39 -5.94
CA VAL A 32 -1.21 4.15 -6.37
C VAL A 32 -0.89 5.00 -7.61
N GLY A 33 -1.81 5.05 -8.57
CA GLY A 33 -1.71 5.94 -9.72
C GLY A 33 -2.20 7.35 -9.39
N VAL A 34 -1.49 8.39 -9.84
CA VAL A 34 -1.90 9.79 -9.61
C VAL A 34 -3.32 10.08 -10.12
N ARG A 35 -3.75 9.40 -11.20
CA ARG A 35 -5.08 9.58 -11.80
C ARG A 35 -6.20 8.91 -11.01
N GLU A 36 -5.90 8.22 -9.92
CA GLU A 36 -6.90 7.66 -8.99
C GLU A 36 -7.44 8.72 -8.00
N GLY A 37 -6.94 9.96 -8.07
CA GLY A 37 -7.51 11.13 -7.38
C GLY A 37 -7.50 10.96 -5.86
N PHE A 38 -8.69 10.81 -5.26
CA PHE A 38 -8.85 10.66 -3.80
C PHE A 38 -8.06 9.48 -3.22
N MET A 39 -7.82 8.41 -4.01
CA MET A 39 -7.05 7.26 -3.54
C MET A 39 -5.57 7.60 -3.24
N VAL A 40 -5.01 8.65 -3.85
CA VAL A 40 -3.64 9.10 -3.57
C VAL A 40 -3.53 9.66 -2.16
N GLU A 41 -4.46 10.54 -1.79
CA GLU A 41 -4.50 11.15 -0.45
C GLU A 41 -4.69 10.08 0.64
N ASP A 42 -5.54 9.11 0.34
CA ASP A 42 -5.89 7.98 1.19
C ASP A 42 -4.68 7.05 1.41
N ALA A 43 -3.95 6.72 0.34
CA ALA A 43 -2.73 5.92 0.42
C ALA A 43 -1.64 6.64 1.24
N VAL A 44 -1.46 7.95 1.02
CA VAL A 44 -0.50 8.76 1.79
C VAL A 44 -0.88 8.82 3.27
N ARG A 45 -2.17 9.01 3.59
CA ARG A 45 -2.63 9.03 4.98
C ARG A 45 -2.43 7.68 5.65
N PHE A 46 -2.77 6.59 4.97
CA PHE A 46 -2.56 5.25 5.50
C PHE A 46 -1.08 4.97 5.75
N TYR A 47 -0.20 5.31 4.80
CA TYR A 47 1.25 5.15 4.95
C TYR A 47 1.82 5.88 6.18
N LYS A 48 1.31 7.09 6.47
CA LYS A 48 1.69 7.88 7.65
C LYS A 48 1.20 7.30 8.97
N GLU A 49 0.11 6.54 8.96
CA GLU A 49 -0.47 5.90 10.16
C GLU A 49 0.19 4.56 10.50
N LEU A 50 1.02 4.01 9.61
CA LEU A 50 1.66 2.72 9.83
C LEU A 50 2.80 2.83 10.87
N PRO A 51 3.00 1.80 11.72
CA PRO A 51 4.14 1.74 12.62
C PRO A 51 5.48 1.78 11.89
N THR A 52 6.43 2.54 12.41
CA THR A 52 7.80 2.65 11.85
C THR A 52 8.60 1.35 11.93
N SER A 53 8.14 0.37 12.71
CA SER A 53 8.74 -0.97 12.80
C SER A 53 8.45 -1.86 11.59
N ILE A 54 7.56 -1.43 10.68
CA ILE A 54 7.26 -2.15 9.44
C ILE A 54 8.17 -1.62 8.34
N HIS A 55 8.89 -2.52 7.65
CA HIS A 55 9.60 -2.15 6.44
C HIS A 55 8.58 -1.83 5.33
N GLN A 56 8.39 -0.55 5.01
CA GLN A 56 7.29 -0.11 4.16
C GLN A 56 7.72 0.85 3.05
N GLN A 57 7.19 0.66 1.85
CA GLN A 57 7.36 1.57 0.72
C GLN A 57 6.02 1.93 0.10
N LEU A 58 5.81 3.22 -0.18
CA LEU A 58 4.71 3.73 -0.97
C LEU A 58 5.26 4.33 -2.27
N PHE A 59 4.76 3.86 -3.40
CA PHE A 59 5.07 4.41 -4.70
C PHE A 59 3.84 5.02 -5.38
N ILE A 60 3.92 6.32 -5.66
CA ILE A 60 2.90 7.07 -6.39
C ILE A 60 3.41 7.25 -7.83
N THR A 61 2.72 6.66 -8.80
CA THR A 61 3.15 6.69 -10.20
C THR A 61 2.45 7.80 -10.96
N MET A 62 3.23 8.60 -11.69
CA MET A 62 2.72 9.65 -12.57
C MET A 62 2.01 8.99 -13.76
N ASP A 63 0.96 9.64 -14.26
CA ASP A 63 0.20 9.27 -15.46
C ASP A 63 -0.57 7.93 -15.47
N GLU A 64 -0.39 7.08 -14.46
CA GLU A 64 -1.16 5.83 -14.37
C GLU A 64 -2.52 6.01 -13.69
N ASN A 65 -3.45 5.16 -14.10
CA ASN A 65 -4.77 4.99 -13.51
C ASN A 65 -4.90 3.60 -12.89
N HIS A 66 -6.10 3.29 -12.40
CA HIS A 66 -6.40 2.02 -11.72
C HIS A 66 -6.04 0.75 -12.52
N ALA A 67 -6.15 0.78 -13.85
CA ALA A 67 -5.87 -0.38 -14.70
C ALA A 67 -4.38 -0.51 -15.05
N SER A 68 -3.64 0.60 -15.08
CA SER A 68 -2.28 0.65 -15.60
C SER A 68 -1.19 0.76 -14.52
N VAL A 69 -1.55 1.11 -13.28
CA VAL A 69 -0.62 1.18 -12.15
C VAL A 69 0.06 -0.16 -11.85
N VAL A 70 -0.65 -1.28 -11.97
CA VAL A 70 -0.12 -2.62 -11.66
C VAL A 70 1.02 -3.02 -12.60
N PRO A 71 0.84 -3.08 -13.94
CA PRO A 71 1.93 -3.47 -14.84
C PRO A 71 3.12 -2.50 -14.76
N THR A 72 2.89 -1.20 -14.61
CA THR A 72 3.96 -0.19 -14.53
C THR A 72 4.82 -0.34 -13.27
N THR A 73 4.24 -0.78 -12.16
CA THR A 73 4.94 -0.87 -10.87
C THR A 73 5.45 -2.28 -10.54
N MET A 74 5.12 -3.28 -11.36
CA MET A 74 5.49 -4.68 -11.11
C MET A 74 7.01 -4.88 -10.98
N SER A 75 7.81 -4.22 -11.82
CA SER A 75 9.28 -4.28 -11.72
C SER A 75 9.84 -3.67 -10.42
N ARG A 76 9.13 -2.72 -9.82
CA ARG A 76 9.48 -2.17 -8.50
C ARG A 76 9.08 -3.12 -7.38
N ALA A 77 7.89 -3.73 -7.48
CA ALA A 77 7.45 -4.74 -6.51
C ALA A 77 8.44 -5.91 -6.43
N PHE A 78 8.93 -6.41 -7.57
CA PHE A 78 9.95 -7.46 -7.56
C PHE A 78 11.25 -7.03 -6.88
N ARG A 79 11.75 -5.82 -7.18
CA ARG A 79 12.95 -5.28 -6.52
C ARG A 79 12.78 -5.18 -5.01
N PHE A 80 11.62 -4.68 -4.56
CA PHE A 80 11.30 -4.62 -3.13
C PHE A 80 11.32 -6.02 -2.48
N CYS A 81 10.73 -7.02 -3.12
CA CYS A 81 10.80 -8.39 -2.61
C CYS A 81 12.23 -8.93 -2.52
N PHE A 82 13.09 -8.62 -3.51
CA PHE A 82 14.50 -9.01 -3.48
C PHE A 82 15.29 -8.27 -2.39
N GLU A 83 15.06 -6.97 -2.21
CA GLU A 83 15.70 -6.17 -1.15
C GLU A 83 15.38 -6.74 0.22
N VAL A 84 14.13 -7.13 0.48
CA VAL A 84 13.73 -7.69 1.77
C VAL A 84 14.27 -9.10 1.98
N ASN A 85 14.32 -9.94 0.94
CA ASN A 85 14.79 -11.32 1.07
C ASN A 85 16.32 -11.43 1.24
N ASN A 86 17.07 -10.38 0.88
CA ASN A 86 18.53 -10.34 0.96
C ASN A 86 19.06 -9.50 2.15
N GLY A 87 18.17 -8.96 2.98
CA GLY A 87 18.48 -8.12 4.14
C GLY A 87 18.45 -8.84 5.48
#